data_AF-A0AA86Q941-F1
#
_entry.id   AF-A0AA86Q941-F1
#
_cell.length_a   1.000
_cell.length_b   1.000
_cell.length_c   1.000
_cell.angle_alpha   90.00
_cell.angle_beta   90.00
_cell.angle_gamma   90.00
#
_symmetry.space_group_name_H-M   'P 1'
#
loop_
_entity.id
_entity.type
_entity.pdbx_description
1 polymer ?
#
loop_
_entity_poly.entity_id
_entity_poly.type
_entity_poly.pdbx_seq_one_letter_code
_entity_poly.pdbx_strand_id
1 'polypeptide(L)'
;MWQRYFEQSLVQYIQEKYNFVPASPKEMFDTICDTPAAEKRYMWVKVAQLCSCTKQQVHDYYHNTWTKQFYDDILQYKAELNQLVRKASSTKQAKDAIIKETIEQLSVNHPNKRFHNRGIYQYLNQIVLKLTKNGKVPEEPTESQSSQISPSHSGEAQGILEALQKLMFQM
;
A
#
# COMPACT_ATOMS: atom_id res chain seq x y z
N MET A 1 -20.40 -14.72 -11.40
CA MET A 1 -19.58 -15.56 -12.31
C MET A 1 -18.58 -14.74 -13.12
N TRP A 2 -18.95 -13.56 -13.66
CA TRP A 2 -18.04 -12.71 -14.45
C TRP A 2 -16.73 -12.32 -13.75
N GLN A 3 -16.71 -12.22 -12.41
CA GLN A 3 -15.52 -11.88 -11.61
C GLN A 3 -14.31 -12.79 -11.87
N ARG A 4 -14.53 -14.07 -12.22
CA ARG A 4 -13.45 -15.02 -12.55
C ARG A 4 -12.76 -14.69 -13.88
N TYR A 5 -13.42 -13.97 -14.77
CA TYR A 5 -12.89 -13.54 -16.07
C TYR A 5 -12.33 -12.12 -16.03
N PHE A 6 -12.42 -11.43 -14.88
CA PHE A 6 -11.99 -10.04 -14.74
C PHE A 6 -10.50 -9.87 -15.08
N GLU A 7 -9.63 -10.67 -14.45
CA GLU A 7 -8.17 -10.57 -14.67
C GLU A 7 -7.80 -10.89 -16.11
N GLN A 8 -8.35 -11.96 -16.68
CA GLN A 8 -8.11 -12.32 -18.08
C GLN A 8 -8.56 -11.21 -19.06
N SER A 9 -9.73 -10.62 -18.82
CA SER A 9 -10.24 -9.51 -19.65
C SER A 9 -9.37 -8.26 -19.53
N LEU A 10 -8.79 -8.03 -18.35
CA LEU A 10 -7.89 -6.91 -18.08
C LEU A 10 -6.54 -7.11 -18.77
N VAL A 11 -5.96 -8.31 -18.70
CA VAL A 11 -4.76 -8.69 -19.46
C VAL A 11 -5.00 -8.48 -20.95
N GLN A 12 -6.12 -8.97 -21.48
CA GLN A 12 -6.47 -8.81 -22.90
C GLN A 12 -6.52 -7.33 -23.30
N TYR A 13 -7.20 -6.49 -22.51
CA TYR A 13 -7.24 -5.06 -22.78
C TYR A 13 -5.84 -4.41 -22.78
N ILE A 14 -5.02 -4.71 -21.76
CA ILE A 14 -3.67 -4.16 -21.64
C ILE A 14 -2.81 -4.59 -22.84
N GLN A 15 -2.89 -5.87 -23.23
CA GLN A 15 -2.18 -6.40 -24.39
C GLN A 15 -2.59 -5.71 -25.69
N GLU A 16 -3.90 -5.57 -25.94
CA GLU A 16 -4.42 -4.90 -27.14
C GLU A 16 -4.02 -3.41 -27.19
N LYS A 17 -4.00 -2.73 -26.04
CA LYS A 17 -3.80 -1.28 -25.95
C LYS A 17 -2.33 -0.87 -25.93
N TYR A 18 -1.49 -1.61 -25.23
CA TYR A 18 -0.09 -1.24 -24.94
C TYR A 18 0.93 -2.21 -25.56
N ASN A 19 0.47 -3.26 -26.27
CA ASN A 19 1.30 -4.25 -26.93
C ASN A 19 2.30 -4.95 -25.99
N PHE A 20 1.89 -5.22 -24.74
CA PHE A 20 2.65 -6.03 -23.80
C PHE A 20 1.72 -6.88 -22.92
N VAL A 21 2.23 -7.99 -22.39
CA VAL A 21 1.50 -8.89 -21.49
C VAL A 21 2.08 -8.75 -20.09
N PRO A 22 1.31 -8.29 -19.09
CA PRO A 22 1.76 -8.21 -17.71
C PRO A 22 2.18 -9.60 -17.18
N ALA A 23 3.35 -9.70 -16.56
CA ALA A 23 3.88 -10.93 -15.98
C ALA A 23 3.20 -11.29 -14.65
N SER A 24 2.54 -10.34 -13.99
CA SER A 24 1.86 -10.56 -12.71
C SER A 24 0.65 -9.66 -12.49
N PRO A 25 -0.27 -10.01 -11.55
CA PRO A 25 -1.35 -9.12 -11.14
C PRO A 25 -0.88 -7.78 -10.58
N LYS A 26 0.31 -7.76 -9.96
CA LYS A 26 0.91 -6.54 -9.44
C LYS A 26 1.29 -5.58 -10.57
N GLU A 27 1.90 -6.10 -11.63
CA GLU A 27 2.25 -5.32 -12.82
C GLU A 27 1.01 -4.79 -13.55
N MET A 28 -0.08 -5.58 -13.61
CA MET A 28 -1.39 -5.09 -14.08
C MET A 28 -1.86 -3.90 -13.26
N PHE A 29 -1.81 -4.01 -11.93
CA PHE A 29 -2.24 -2.95 -11.03
C PHE A 29 -1.39 -1.68 -11.21
N ASP A 30 -0.08 -1.82 -11.31
CA ASP A 30 0.86 -0.70 -11.52
C ASP A 30 0.57 -0.01 -12.86
N THR A 31 0.39 -0.77 -13.93
CA THR A 31 -0.01 -0.25 -15.26
C THR A 31 -1.30 0.57 -15.17
N ILE A 32 -2.31 0.05 -14.47
CA ILE A 32 -3.59 0.73 -14.29
C ILE A 32 -3.42 1.98 -13.44
N CYS A 33 -2.57 1.98 -12.42
CA CYS A 33 -2.26 3.16 -11.61
C CYS A 33 -1.74 4.30 -12.49
N ASP A 34 -0.82 3.99 -13.39
CA ASP A 34 -0.13 4.96 -14.26
C ASP A 34 -0.95 5.39 -15.49
N THR A 35 -2.00 4.62 -15.83
CA THR A 35 -2.92 4.95 -16.92
C THR A 35 -3.65 6.29 -16.64
N PRO A 36 -3.78 7.22 -17.61
CA PRO A 36 -4.56 8.43 -17.42
C PRO A 36 -6.05 8.17 -17.14
N ALA A 37 -6.70 9.02 -16.33
CA ALA A 37 -8.10 8.85 -15.94
C ALA A 37 -9.08 8.72 -17.14
N ALA A 38 -8.82 9.46 -18.23
CA ALA A 38 -9.60 9.38 -19.46
C ALA A 38 -9.52 7.97 -20.10
N GLU A 39 -8.33 7.36 -20.09
CA GLU A 39 -8.13 6.00 -20.61
C GLU A 39 -8.75 4.94 -19.71
N LYS A 40 -8.62 5.08 -18.37
CA LYS A 40 -9.28 4.16 -17.41
C LYS A 40 -10.78 4.07 -17.65
N ARG A 41 -11.43 5.20 -17.98
CA ARG A 41 -12.86 5.21 -18.30
C ARG A 41 -13.20 4.31 -19.49
N TYR A 42 -12.38 4.31 -20.53
CA TYR A 42 -12.56 3.45 -21.71
C TYR A 42 -12.22 1.99 -21.40
N MET A 43 -11.13 1.76 -20.65
CA MET A 43 -10.74 0.43 -20.17
C MET A 43 -11.90 -0.28 -19.47
N TRP A 44 -12.58 0.39 -18.53
CA TRP A 44 -13.70 -0.23 -17.81
C TRP A 44 -14.90 -0.57 -18.70
N VAL A 45 -15.12 0.17 -19.78
CA VAL A 45 -16.15 -0.17 -20.78
C VAL A 45 -15.74 -1.44 -21.54
N LYS A 46 -14.48 -1.53 -21.96
CA LYS A 46 -13.97 -2.70 -22.70
C LYS A 46 -13.94 -3.96 -21.86
N VAL A 47 -13.41 -3.89 -20.64
CA VAL A 47 -13.39 -5.02 -19.71
C VAL A 47 -14.82 -5.49 -19.38
N ALA A 48 -15.76 -4.56 -19.23
CA ALA A 48 -17.17 -4.91 -19.00
C ALA A 48 -17.81 -5.65 -20.18
N GLN A 49 -17.49 -5.26 -21.42
CA GLN A 49 -17.93 -5.98 -22.64
C GLN A 49 -17.38 -7.40 -22.65
N LEU A 50 -16.08 -7.59 -22.39
CA LEU A 50 -15.44 -8.91 -22.33
C LEU A 50 -16.03 -9.79 -21.21
N CYS A 51 -16.35 -9.19 -20.07
CA CYS A 51 -16.95 -9.88 -18.92
C CYS A 51 -18.48 -10.09 -19.03
N SER A 52 -19.12 -9.59 -20.09
CA SER A 52 -20.59 -9.59 -20.24
C SER A 52 -21.32 -9.01 -19.01
N CYS A 53 -20.85 -7.87 -18.50
CA CYS A 53 -21.44 -7.18 -17.35
C CYS A 53 -21.43 -5.65 -17.56
N THR A 54 -21.89 -4.90 -16.56
CA THR A 54 -21.91 -3.44 -16.66
C THR A 54 -20.56 -2.83 -16.30
N LYS A 55 -20.22 -1.68 -16.91
CA LYS A 55 -19.05 -0.87 -16.54
C LYS A 55 -18.97 -0.61 -15.03
N GLN A 56 -20.13 -0.32 -14.41
CA GLN A 56 -20.20 -0.02 -12.98
C GLN A 56 -19.80 -1.23 -12.13
N GLN A 57 -20.28 -2.43 -12.49
CA GLN A 57 -19.91 -3.67 -11.78
C GLN A 57 -18.39 -3.94 -11.85
N VAL A 58 -17.77 -3.79 -13.02
CA VAL A 58 -16.31 -3.93 -13.20
C VAL A 58 -15.54 -2.92 -12.35
N HIS A 59 -15.92 -1.65 -12.45
CA HIS A 59 -15.30 -0.56 -11.70
C HIS A 59 -15.38 -0.80 -10.18
N ASP A 60 -16.56 -1.17 -9.69
CA ASP A 60 -16.79 -1.38 -8.26
C ASP A 60 -16.06 -2.63 -7.76
N TYR A 61 -16.00 -3.70 -8.55
CA TYR A 61 -15.21 -4.87 -8.21
C TYR A 61 -13.71 -4.55 -8.16
N TYR A 62 -13.19 -3.80 -9.15
CA TYR A 62 -11.81 -3.34 -9.17
C TYR A 62 -11.49 -2.59 -7.88
N HIS A 63 -12.22 -1.50 -7.57
CA HIS A 63 -11.91 -0.65 -6.43
C HIS A 63 -12.20 -1.28 -5.06
N ASN A 64 -13.24 -2.11 -4.93
CA ASN A 64 -13.68 -2.63 -3.63
C ASN A 64 -13.12 -4.01 -3.30
N THR A 65 -12.64 -4.76 -4.29
CA THR A 65 -12.19 -6.15 -4.09
C THR A 65 -10.79 -6.33 -4.63
N TRP A 66 -10.60 -6.18 -5.94
CA TRP A 66 -9.35 -6.60 -6.59
C TRP A 66 -8.15 -5.74 -6.18
N THR A 67 -8.29 -4.42 -6.09
CA THR A 67 -7.16 -3.55 -5.75
C THR A 67 -6.65 -3.73 -4.32
N LYS A 68 -7.51 -4.17 -3.41
CA LYS A 68 -7.17 -4.30 -1.98
C LYS A 68 -6.01 -5.26 -1.73
N GLN A 69 -5.83 -6.26 -2.58
CA GLN A 69 -4.75 -7.23 -2.45
C GLN A 69 -3.35 -6.65 -2.73
N PHE A 70 -3.27 -5.45 -3.31
CA PHE A 70 -2.00 -4.79 -3.65
C PHE A 70 -1.59 -3.68 -2.68
N TYR A 71 -2.41 -3.43 -1.65
CA TYR A 71 -2.11 -2.47 -0.59
C TYR A 71 -1.61 -3.21 0.65
N ASP A 72 -0.69 -2.58 1.37
CA ASP A 72 -0.21 -3.06 2.66
C ASP A 72 -1.30 -2.94 3.73
N ASP A 73 -1.32 -3.90 4.64
CA ASP A 73 -2.23 -3.88 5.79
C ASP A 73 -1.82 -2.80 6.78
N ILE A 74 -2.68 -1.79 6.92
CA ILE A 74 -2.46 -0.67 7.84
C ILE A 74 -2.42 -1.10 9.31
N LEU A 75 -3.08 -2.20 9.67
CA LEU A 75 -3.15 -2.64 11.07
C LEU A 75 -1.78 -3.03 11.63
N GLN A 76 -0.85 -3.44 10.77
CA GLN A 76 0.54 -3.70 11.13
C GLN A 76 1.27 -2.43 11.63
N TYR A 77 0.78 -1.25 11.25
CA TYR A 77 1.34 0.06 11.59
C TYR A 77 0.53 0.79 12.67
N LYS A 78 -0.36 0.08 13.37
CA LYS A 78 -1.27 0.66 14.36
C LYS A 78 -0.56 1.48 15.45
N ALA A 79 0.51 0.94 16.04
CA ALA A 79 1.27 1.61 17.09
C ALA A 79 1.93 2.90 16.58
N GLU A 80 2.57 2.83 15.41
CA GLU A 80 3.20 3.98 14.75
C GLU A 80 2.18 5.07 14.42
N LEU A 81 1.03 4.70 13.84
CA LEU A 81 -0.04 5.65 13.51
C LEU A 81 -0.57 6.36 14.75
N ASN A 82 -0.75 5.65 15.87
CA ASN A 82 -1.14 6.27 17.14
C ASN A 82 -0.09 7.28 17.62
N GLN A 83 1.20 6.97 17.49
CA GLN A 83 2.28 7.88 17.85
C GLN A 83 2.31 9.13 16.95
N LEU A 84 2.20 8.94 15.62
CA LEU A 84 2.17 10.03 14.66
C LEU A 84 0.97 10.97 14.91
N VAL A 85 -0.23 10.42 15.14
CA VAL A 85 -1.41 11.21 15.46
C VAL A 85 -1.23 12.00 16.76
N ARG A 86 -0.65 11.39 17.81
CA ARG A 86 -0.37 12.10 19.08
C ARG A 86 0.57 13.28 18.87
N LYS A 87 1.64 13.08 18.11
CA LYS A 87 2.62 14.12 17.78
C LYS A 87 1.96 15.26 17.02
N ALA A 88 1.25 14.97 15.93
CA ALA A 88 0.53 15.98 15.16
C ALA A 88 -0.53 16.72 15.99
N SER A 89 -1.26 16.01 16.86
CA SER A 89 -2.31 16.60 17.71
C SER A 89 -1.78 17.61 18.74
N SER A 90 -0.51 17.51 19.18
CA SER A 90 0.08 18.46 20.12
C SER A 90 0.18 19.89 19.57
N THR A 91 0.11 20.07 18.25
CA THR A 91 0.21 21.37 17.58
C THR A 91 -1.10 22.16 17.52
N LYS A 92 -2.20 21.64 18.12
CA LYS A 92 -3.55 22.25 18.10
C LYS A 92 -4.12 22.50 16.70
N GLN A 93 -3.68 21.73 15.71
CA GLN A 93 -4.22 21.77 14.36
C GLN A 93 -5.66 21.24 14.29
N ALA A 94 -6.36 21.61 13.21
CA ALA A 94 -7.65 21.00 12.86
C ALA A 94 -7.48 19.49 12.56
N LYS A 95 -8.53 18.71 12.81
CA LYS A 95 -8.55 17.25 12.59
C LYS A 95 -8.03 16.85 11.21
N ASP A 96 -8.48 17.49 10.15
CA ASP A 96 -8.10 17.09 8.79
C ASP A 96 -6.62 17.37 8.50
N ALA A 97 -6.05 18.40 9.13
CA ALA A 97 -4.62 18.68 9.06
C ALA A 97 -3.80 17.60 9.79
N ILE A 98 -4.24 17.15 10.97
CA ILE A 98 -3.62 16.04 11.72
C ILE A 98 -3.60 14.76 10.88
N ILE A 99 -4.72 14.43 10.22
CA ILE A 99 -4.82 13.24 9.35
C ILE A 99 -3.85 13.36 8.17
N LYS A 100 -3.84 14.51 7.50
CA LYS A 100 -2.97 14.76 6.35
C LYS A 100 -1.49 14.65 6.72
N GLU A 101 -1.09 15.34 7.79
CA GLU A 101 0.29 15.29 8.32
C GLU A 101 0.70 13.86 8.70
N THR A 102 -0.21 13.09 9.31
CA THR A 102 0.07 11.69 9.68
C THR A 102 0.29 10.81 8.43
N ILE A 103 -0.52 10.98 7.38
CA ILE A 103 -0.36 10.24 6.12
C ILE A 103 0.96 10.62 5.44
N GLU A 104 1.31 11.90 5.44
CA GLU A 104 2.57 12.40 4.88
C GLU A 104 3.77 11.79 5.64
N GLN A 105 3.78 11.82 6.97
CA GLN A 105 4.85 11.21 7.78
C GLN A 105 4.94 9.70 7.57
N LEU A 106 3.81 8.98 7.52
CA LEU A 106 3.82 7.54 7.24
C LEU A 106 4.41 7.24 5.85
N SER A 107 4.08 8.05 4.85
CA SER A 107 4.60 7.89 3.48
C SER A 107 6.10 8.13 3.40
N VAL A 108 6.62 9.08 4.19
CA VAL A 108 8.06 9.34 4.32
C VAL A 108 8.78 8.18 5.02
N ASN A 109 8.19 7.62 6.08
CA ASN A 109 8.77 6.50 6.83
C ASN A 109 8.77 5.19 6.02
N HIS A 110 7.80 5.02 5.12
CA HIS A 110 7.59 3.79 4.37
C HIS A 110 7.46 4.05 2.86
N PRO A 111 8.51 4.53 2.18
CA PRO A 111 8.44 4.97 0.78
C PRO A 111 8.12 3.83 -0.20
N ASN A 112 8.41 2.58 0.19
CA ASN A 112 8.15 1.39 -0.62
C ASN A 112 6.79 0.74 -0.35
N LYS A 113 5.99 1.31 0.56
CA LYS A 113 4.68 0.78 0.96
C LYS A 113 3.56 1.54 0.27
N ARG A 114 2.46 0.83 0.01
CA ARG A 114 1.26 1.43 -0.58
C ARG A 114 0.09 1.20 0.34
N PHE A 115 -0.44 2.28 0.90
CA PHE A 115 -1.62 2.22 1.76
C PHE A 115 -2.90 2.56 1.00
N HIS A 116 -3.98 1.89 1.33
CA HIS A 116 -5.29 2.20 0.77
C HIS A 116 -5.83 3.50 1.40
N ASN A 117 -5.83 4.61 0.65
CA ASN A 117 -6.18 5.97 1.13
C ASN A 117 -7.47 6.05 1.95
N ARG A 118 -8.55 5.39 1.51
CA ARG A 118 -9.81 5.40 2.25
C ARG A 118 -9.69 4.63 3.58
N GLY A 119 -8.95 3.53 3.58
CA GLY A 119 -8.73 2.72 4.78
C GLY A 119 -7.94 3.47 5.84
N ILE A 120 -6.82 4.10 5.42
CA ILE A 120 -6.01 4.93 6.31
C ILE A 120 -6.79 6.13 6.85
N TYR A 121 -7.54 6.83 6.01
CA TYR A 121 -8.33 7.98 6.43
C TYR A 121 -9.40 7.59 7.46
N GLN A 122 -10.13 6.50 7.21
CA GLN A 122 -11.15 6.00 8.13
C GLN A 122 -10.54 5.60 9.48
N TYR A 123 -9.40 4.92 9.47
CA TYR A 123 -8.70 4.51 10.67
C TYR A 123 -8.20 5.71 11.48
N LEU A 124 -7.51 6.67 10.84
CA LEU A 124 -7.01 7.88 11.49
C LEU A 124 -8.14 8.75 12.04
N ASN A 125 -9.25 8.89 11.30
CA ASN A 125 -10.43 9.59 11.78
C ASN A 125 -10.96 8.99 13.09
N GLN A 126 -10.97 7.65 13.24
CA GLN A 126 -11.37 7.02 14.49
C GLN A 126 -10.42 7.33 15.64
N ILE A 127 -9.10 7.35 15.39
CA ILE A 127 -8.10 7.71 16.42
C ILE A 127 -8.31 9.16 16.87
N VAL A 128 -8.40 10.10 15.93
CA VAL A 128 -8.56 11.53 16.24
C VAL A 128 -9.88 11.79 16.98
N LEU A 129 -10.97 11.13 16.61
CA LEU A 129 -12.24 11.25 17.34
C LEU A 129 -12.19 10.70 18.77
N LYS A 130 -11.43 9.62 19.01
CA LYS A 130 -11.23 9.09 20.37
C LYS A 130 -10.40 10.05 21.22
N LEU A 131 -9.39 10.68 20.62
CA LEU A 131 -8.53 11.68 21.25
C LEU A 131 -9.30 12.91 21.71
N THR A 132 -10.15 13.47 20.83
CA THR A 132 -10.90 14.69 21.14
C THR A 132 -12.01 14.45 22.17
N LYS A 133 -12.63 13.27 22.19
CA LYS A 133 -13.68 12.94 23.15
C LYS A 133 -13.16 12.66 24.55
N ASN A 134 -12.03 11.96 24.68
CA ASN A 134 -11.59 11.45 25.98
C ASN A 134 -10.49 12.30 26.63
N GLY A 135 -9.91 13.29 25.94
CA GLY A 135 -8.75 14.05 26.42
C GLY A 135 -7.51 13.20 26.71
N LYS A 136 -7.58 11.88 26.48
CA LYS A 136 -6.54 10.87 26.69
C LYS A 136 -6.68 9.80 25.61
N VAL A 137 -5.55 9.48 24.97
CA VAL A 137 -5.47 8.35 24.02
C VAL A 137 -5.58 7.06 24.83
N PRO A 138 -6.23 6.00 24.34
CA PRO A 138 -6.00 4.66 24.87
C PRO A 138 -4.49 4.39 24.82
N GLU A 139 -3.85 4.28 25.98
CA GLU A 139 -2.56 3.61 26.08
C GLU A 139 -2.84 2.17 25.66
N GLU A 140 -2.21 1.72 24.57
CA GLU A 140 -2.18 0.29 24.35
C GLU A 140 -1.48 -0.34 25.54
N PRO A 141 -1.93 -1.52 26.00
CA PRO A 141 -1.15 -2.30 26.93
C PRO A 141 0.21 -2.51 26.25
N THR A 142 1.26 -1.94 26.84
CA THR A 142 2.63 -2.14 26.42
C THR A 142 2.86 -3.64 26.42
N GLU A 143 2.70 -4.29 25.27
CA GLU A 143 3.23 -5.63 25.04
C GLU A 143 4.72 -5.46 25.27
N SER A 144 5.12 -5.89 26.47
CA SER A 144 6.50 -5.97 26.86
C SER A 144 7.14 -6.90 25.86
N GLN A 145 7.81 -6.32 24.86
CA GLN A 145 8.75 -7.02 24.01
C GLN A 145 9.84 -7.55 24.95
N SER A 146 9.59 -8.74 25.50
CA SER A 146 10.57 -9.54 26.20
C SER A 146 11.61 -9.91 25.16
N SER A 147 12.70 -9.15 25.18
CA SER A 147 13.93 -9.45 24.48
C SER A 147 14.41 -10.84 24.90
N GLN A 148 14.33 -11.81 23.99
CA GLN A 148 15.31 -12.89 23.92
C GLN A 148 16.11 -12.67 22.65
N ILE A 149 17.08 -11.77 22.75
CA ILE A 149 18.21 -11.71 21.83
C ILE A 149 19.16 -12.82 22.30
N SER A 150 19.11 -13.96 21.62
CA SER A 150 20.21 -14.93 21.65
C SER A 150 21.32 -14.42 20.73
N PRO A 151 22.58 -14.32 21.19
CA PRO A 151 23.70 -14.04 20.31
C PRO A 151 24.12 -15.37 19.65
N SER A 152 23.73 -15.58 18.39
CA SER A 152 24.18 -16.72 17.60
C SER A 152 24.87 -16.27 16.32
N HIS A 153 26.20 -16.40 16.38
CA HIS A 153 27.17 -16.56 15.30
C HIS A 153 27.25 -15.52 14.17
N SER A 154 28.19 -14.61 14.37
CA SER A 154 29.07 -14.07 13.34
C SER A 154 29.74 -15.18 12.52
N GLY A 155 29.63 -15.11 11.19
CA GLY A 155 30.56 -15.80 10.31
C GLY A 155 30.00 -16.05 8.92
N GLU A 156 29.83 -15.01 8.10
CA GLU A 156 29.74 -15.16 6.62
C GLU A 156 29.71 -13.82 5.83
N ALA A 157 30.37 -12.76 6.30
CA ALA A 157 30.40 -11.47 5.59
C ALA A 157 31.81 -10.97 5.18
N GLN A 158 32.86 -11.78 5.37
CA GLN A 158 34.23 -11.43 4.93
C GLN A 158 34.62 -11.99 3.56
N GLY A 159 33.83 -12.90 2.96
CA GLY A 159 34.16 -13.52 1.67
C GLY A 159 33.82 -12.70 0.41
N ILE A 160 32.88 -11.75 0.49
CA ILE A 160 32.36 -11.06 -0.71
C ILE A 160 33.18 -9.81 -1.07
N LEU A 161 33.84 -9.18 -0.09
CA LEU A 161 34.66 -7.99 -0.32
C LEU A 161 36.03 -8.30 -0.94
N GLU A 162 36.64 -9.46 -0.65
CA GLU A 162 37.90 -9.87 -1.31
C GLU A 162 37.70 -10.32 -2.77
N ALA A 163 36.53 -10.86 -3.12
CA ALA A 163 36.22 -11.28 -4.48
C ALA A 163 36.03 -10.08 -5.44
N LEU A 164 35.46 -8.97 -4.94
CA LEU A 164 35.29 -7.74 -5.73
C LEU A 164 36.60 -6.97 -5.93
N GLN A 165 37.57 -7.09 -5.02
CA GLN A 165 38.85 -6.40 -5.13
C GLN A 165 39.80 -7.06 -6.15
N LYS A 166 39.69 -8.38 -6.36
CA LYS A 166 40.47 -9.11 -7.39
C LYS A 166 39.96 -8.89 -8.82
N LEU A 167 38.69 -8.55 -9.00
CA LEU A 167 38.09 -8.35 -10.33
C LEU A 167 38.37 -6.95 -10.92
N MET A 168 38.74 -5.97 -10.10
CA MET A 168 39.05 -4.60 -10.54
C MET A 168 40.53 -4.37 -10.91
N PHE A 169 41.42 -5.36 -10.73
CA PHE A 169 42.86 -5.24 -11.03
C PHE A 169 43.35 -6.10 -12.20
N GLN A 170 42.45 -6.72 -12.97
CA GLN A 170 42.78 -7.50 -14.18
C GLN A 170 42.17 -6.94 -15.48
N MET A 171 41.74 -5.67 -15.48
CA MET A 171 41.49 -4.88 -16.69
C MET A 171 42.42 -3.67 -16.70
#